data_AF-G9MFC0-F1
#
_entry.id   AF-G9MFC0-F1
#
_cell.length_a   1.000
_cell.length_b   1.000
_cell.length_c   1.000
_cell.angle_alpha   90.00
_cell.angle_beta   90.00
_cell.angle_gamma   90.00
#
_symmetry.space_group_name_H-M   'P 1'
#
loop_
_entity.id
_entity.type
_entity.pdbx_description
1 polymer ?
#
loop_
_entity_poly.entity_id
_entity_poly.type
_entity_poly.pdbx_seq_one_letter_code
_entity_poly.pdbx_strand_id
1 'polypeptide(L)'
;MEVPPTFSFVSYDNHRVPQDPKSRTLIRRHAMRDVATTRKQRKNYRGNVIQYPESVLCGDDKESARPVDDNTQTTKQQIARFHTIFVNDIERKMNAGFPILELIAPLTSLHLGFASITCFTSESGRAGDVLSSSPLSHLQSRGLLSYLPSRYGKVAALTYTVDCLVARLNQITRNSVTNGGSSDEEDGIVFRHYAKALKEIQKAIDDDALRTSQETLYATELLGIFELLSPQPEIKSWICHAGGAARLIQLRGPDGFKTDFELALFMAHIGPIVTEAFLNNKLCFLAEEPWRKVLRAAICNDPSIPSRQSDLMHQLWSSLIYGPNIFKLVTDLVLAPVEPPQSIIETSIKRIQRDLDHLNMWADLLQDQQSAVEKYSPKSNALSTLKDTLDWSSSKKYMPWQILRGTHAMCSILKRRLLNSLAPSRYPHIELECQSLARLAMGSDSDSATAIKENDLPRGLFMAQTVWVARAVINTKSIWYGNGTGIDEVGVQNGSQRSMIEKWKFRLWCKELGRTGI
;
A
#
# COMPACT_ATOMS: atom_id res chain seq x y z
N MET A 1 -23.63 4.66 -58.18
CA MET A 1 -23.42 3.20 -58.03
C MET A 1 -22.11 3.01 -57.30
N GLU A 2 -22.16 2.84 -55.98
CA GLU A 2 -20.99 2.50 -55.16
C GLU A 2 -20.78 0.98 -55.17
N VAL A 3 -19.54 0.57 -55.40
CA VAL A 3 -19.14 -0.84 -55.44
C VAL A 3 -19.11 -1.40 -54.00
N PRO A 4 -19.69 -2.58 -53.72
CA PRO A 4 -19.66 -3.14 -52.38
C PRO A 4 -18.23 -3.59 -52.00
N PRO A 5 -17.84 -3.50 -50.72
CA PRO A 5 -16.51 -3.88 -50.29
C PRO A 5 -16.28 -5.39 -50.48
N THR A 6 -15.25 -5.74 -51.24
CA THR A 6 -14.77 -7.11 -51.43
C THR A 6 -14.33 -7.71 -50.10
N PHE A 7 -15.02 -8.76 -49.67
CA PHE A 7 -14.71 -9.53 -48.47
C PHE A 7 -13.55 -10.49 -48.78
N SER A 8 -12.39 -10.28 -48.17
CA SER A 8 -11.27 -11.23 -48.27
C SER A 8 -11.41 -12.28 -47.17
N PHE A 9 -11.76 -13.51 -47.55
CA PHE A 9 -11.75 -14.66 -46.65
C PHE A 9 -10.29 -15.10 -46.41
N VAL A 10 -9.80 -14.91 -45.19
CA VAL A 10 -8.57 -15.58 -44.74
C VAL A 10 -9.00 -16.82 -43.96
N SER A 11 -9.15 -17.94 -44.65
CA SER A 11 -9.26 -19.24 -43.98
C SER A 11 -7.85 -19.71 -43.63
N TYR A 12 -7.58 -19.94 -42.35
CA TYR A 12 -6.28 -20.36 -41.85
C TYR A 12 -6.42 -21.60 -40.98
N ASP A 13 -6.17 -22.77 -41.58
CA ASP A 13 -6.34 -24.09 -40.95
C ASP A 13 -5.00 -24.75 -40.55
N ASN A 14 -3.89 -23.99 -40.54
CA ASN A 14 -2.57 -24.52 -40.19
C ASN A 14 -2.27 -24.42 -38.69
N HIS A 15 -1.64 -25.45 -38.13
CA HIS A 15 -1.28 -25.55 -36.69
C HIS A 15 -0.16 -24.59 -36.22
N ARG A 16 0.37 -23.71 -37.08
CA ARG A 16 1.41 -22.72 -36.73
C ARG A 16 0.86 -21.32 -36.98
N VAL A 17 1.22 -20.32 -36.18
CA VAL A 17 0.67 -18.96 -36.32
C VAL A 17 1.33 -18.22 -37.50
N PRO A 18 0.60 -17.43 -38.32
CA PRO A 18 1.21 -16.62 -39.38
C PRO A 18 2.25 -15.64 -38.82
N GLN A 19 3.39 -15.50 -39.50
CA GLN A 19 4.46 -14.59 -39.07
C GLN A 19 4.20 -13.13 -39.45
N ASP A 20 3.31 -12.87 -40.43
CA ASP A 20 2.94 -11.53 -40.86
C ASP A 20 2.09 -10.79 -39.78
N PRO A 21 2.55 -9.63 -39.28
CA PRO A 21 1.84 -8.86 -38.24
C PRO A 21 0.43 -8.41 -38.62
N LYS A 22 0.19 -8.10 -39.90
CA LYS A 22 -1.13 -7.64 -40.38
C LYS A 22 -2.16 -8.77 -40.34
N SER A 23 -1.76 -9.95 -40.79
CA SER A 23 -2.56 -11.17 -40.73
C SER A 23 -2.90 -11.59 -39.29
N ARG A 24 -1.95 -11.48 -38.35
CA ARG A 24 -2.20 -11.78 -36.92
C ARG A 24 -3.22 -10.82 -36.29
N THR A 25 -3.17 -9.55 -36.64
CA THR A 25 -4.12 -8.53 -36.15
C THR A 25 -5.52 -8.79 -36.68
N LEU A 26 -5.65 -9.15 -37.97
CA LEU A 26 -6.93 -9.51 -38.58
C LEU A 26 -7.55 -10.77 -37.94
N ILE A 27 -6.76 -11.82 -37.72
CA ILE A 27 -7.21 -13.06 -37.06
C ILE A 27 -7.69 -12.77 -35.64
N ARG A 28 -6.94 -11.98 -34.85
CA ARG A 28 -7.36 -11.55 -33.49
C ARG A 28 -8.66 -10.78 -33.51
N ARG A 29 -8.83 -9.86 -34.45
CA ARG A 29 -10.04 -9.04 -34.59
C ARG A 29 -11.27 -9.90 -34.90
N HIS A 30 -11.13 -10.90 -35.78
CA HIS A 30 -12.20 -11.84 -36.08
C HIS A 30 -12.54 -12.75 -34.88
N ALA A 31 -11.54 -13.36 -34.24
CA ALA A 31 -11.76 -14.21 -33.07
C ALA A 31 -12.43 -13.45 -31.91
N MET A 32 -12.01 -12.19 -31.66
CA MET A 32 -12.62 -11.35 -30.63
C MET A 32 -14.07 -10.97 -30.96
N ARG A 33 -14.40 -10.81 -32.25
CA ARG A 33 -15.75 -10.50 -32.71
C ARG A 33 -16.72 -11.66 -32.47
N ASP A 34 -16.29 -12.89 -32.74
CA ASP A 34 -17.10 -14.10 -32.52
C ASP A 34 -17.30 -14.40 -31.03
N VAL A 35 -16.30 -14.12 -30.20
CA VAL A 35 -16.42 -14.19 -28.74
C VAL A 35 -17.40 -13.13 -28.23
N ALA A 36 -17.36 -11.92 -28.79
CA ALA A 36 -18.27 -10.83 -28.41
C ALA A 36 -19.74 -11.13 -28.80
N THR A 37 -19.99 -11.68 -29.99
CA THR A 37 -21.34 -12.08 -30.43
C THR A 37 -21.88 -13.22 -29.56
N THR A 38 -21.05 -14.23 -29.25
CA THR A 38 -21.42 -15.33 -28.35
C THR A 38 -21.76 -14.85 -26.93
N ARG A 39 -21.02 -13.87 -26.40
CA ARG A 39 -21.30 -13.26 -25.08
C ARG A 39 -22.61 -12.47 -25.06
N LYS A 40 -22.95 -11.80 -26.16
CA LYS A 40 -24.19 -11.02 -26.30
C LYS A 40 -25.43 -11.91 -26.35
N GLN A 41 -25.34 -13.10 -26.95
CA GLN A 41 -26.43 -14.08 -26.99
C GLN A 41 -26.73 -14.73 -25.62
N ARG A 42 -25.73 -14.84 -24.73
CA ARG A 42 -25.88 -15.47 -23.40
C ARG A 42 -26.47 -14.57 -22.31
N LYS A 43 -26.93 -13.35 -22.63
CA LYS A 43 -27.48 -12.34 -21.68
C LYS A 43 -26.63 -12.07 -20.42
N ASN A 44 -25.33 -12.37 -20.45
CA ASN A 44 -24.39 -12.16 -19.34
C ASN A 44 -23.51 -10.90 -19.55
N TYR A 45 -24.07 -9.90 -20.23
CA TYR A 45 -23.36 -8.68 -20.59
C TYR A 45 -23.33 -7.71 -19.39
N ARG A 46 -22.27 -7.74 -18.59
CA ARG A 46 -21.91 -6.59 -17.75
C ARG A 46 -21.24 -5.57 -18.68
N GLY A 47 -21.87 -4.40 -18.83
CA GLY A 47 -21.32 -3.30 -19.64
C GLY A 47 -19.87 -3.01 -19.26
N ASN A 48 -19.05 -2.65 -20.26
CA ASN A 48 -17.60 -2.48 -20.23
C ASN A 48 -17.00 -2.09 -18.86
N VAL A 49 -16.76 -3.08 -18.01
CA VAL A 49 -15.83 -2.96 -16.89
C VAL A 49 -14.49 -3.41 -17.46
N ILE A 50 -13.61 -2.44 -17.71
CA ILE A 50 -12.25 -2.59 -18.24
C ILE A 50 -12.19 -2.79 -19.77
N GLN A 51 -12.36 -1.70 -20.51
CA GLN A 51 -11.57 -1.42 -21.73
C GLN A 51 -11.39 0.09 -21.84
N TYR A 52 -10.14 0.56 -21.70
CA TYR A 52 -9.80 1.95 -21.99
C TYR A 52 -9.92 2.21 -23.50
N PRO A 53 -10.28 3.44 -23.93
CA PRO A 53 -10.41 3.77 -25.34
C PRO A 53 -9.11 3.44 -26.10
N GLU A 54 -9.24 2.71 -27.22
CA GLU A 54 -8.10 2.25 -28.04
C GLU A 54 -7.26 3.43 -28.58
N SER A 55 -7.89 4.61 -28.73
CA SER A 55 -7.25 5.88 -29.10
C SER A 55 -6.24 6.42 -28.06
N VAL A 56 -6.32 5.97 -26.80
CA VAL A 56 -5.36 6.33 -25.74
C VAL A 56 -4.20 5.33 -25.68
N LEU A 57 -4.39 4.11 -26.20
CA LEU A 57 -3.40 3.03 -26.17
C LEU A 57 -2.55 2.97 -27.45
N CYS A 58 -3.07 3.42 -28.59
CA CYS A 58 -2.27 3.73 -29.77
C CYS A 58 -1.76 5.16 -29.66
N GLY A 59 -0.46 5.34 -29.41
CA GLY A 59 0.18 6.63 -29.62
C GLY A 59 0.11 6.99 -31.10
N ASP A 60 -0.65 8.03 -31.43
CA ASP A 60 -0.58 8.63 -32.77
C ASP A 60 0.79 9.32 -32.92
N ASP A 61 1.73 8.59 -33.51
CA ASP A 61 2.97 9.12 -34.06
C ASP A 61 2.63 10.00 -35.27
N LYS A 62 2.28 11.26 -35.03
CA LYS A 62 2.28 12.31 -36.04
C LYS A 62 2.99 13.56 -35.53
N GLU A 63 4.28 13.42 -35.25
CA GLU A 63 5.19 14.57 -35.37
C GLU A 63 5.51 14.78 -36.86
N SER A 64 5.23 15.98 -37.35
CA SER A 64 5.54 16.39 -38.71
C SER A 64 7.05 16.37 -38.92
N ALA A 65 7.54 15.48 -39.79
CA ALA A 65 8.90 15.48 -40.26
C ALA A 65 9.21 16.80 -41.01
N ARG A 66 10.21 17.55 -40.55
CA ARG A 66 10.95 18.50 -41.39
C ARG A 66 12.25 17.82 -41.84
N PRO A 67 12.71 18.04 -43.08
CA PRO A 67 13.89 17.34 -43.59
C PRO A 67 15.15 17.88 -42.91
N VAL A 68 16.01 16.96 -42.46
CA VAL A 68 17.32 17.25 -41.89
C VAL A 68 18.33 17.18 -43.02
N ASP A 69 18.99 18.30 -43.31
CA ASP A 69 20.16 18.36 -44.17
C ASP A 69 21.35 17.68 -43.49
N ASP A 70 21.97 16.77 -44.24
CA ASP A 70 23.08 15.93 -43.84
C ASP A 70 24.41 16.69 -44.01
N ASN A 71 24.87 17.37 -42.97
CA ASN A 71 26.30 17.62 -42.75
C ASN A 71 26.56 18.29 -41.40
N THR A 72 27.02 17.54 -40.39
CA THR A 72 28.03 18.06 -39.44
C THR A 72 28.62 16.97 -38.56
N GLN A 73 29.90 16.69 -38.81
CA GLN A 73 30.76 15.83 -38.02
C GLN A 73 30.93 16.43 -36.61
N THR A 74 30.26 15.86 -35.61
CA THR A 74 30.24 16.39 -34.23
C THR A 74 31.45 15.86 -33.45
N THR A 75 32.41 16.73 -33.14
CA THR A 75 33.65 16.37 -32.44
C THR A 75 33.40 16.08 -30.95
N LYS A 76 34.15 15.13 -30.34
CA LYS A 76 34.01 14.66 -28.94
C LYS A 76 33.90 15.76 -27.86
N GLN A 77 34.40 16.97 -28.10
CA GLN A 77 34.25 18.13 -27.19
C GLN A 77 32.83 18.74 -27.17
N GLN A 78 32.05 18.61 -28.25
CA GLN A 78 30.65 19.03 -28.27
C GLN A 78 29.77 18.04 -27.49
N ILE A 79 30.01 16.74 -27.61
CA ILE A 79 29.30 15.71 -26.81
C ILE A 79 29.54 15.91 -25.31
N ALA A 80 30.77 16.26 -24.91
CA ALA A 80 31.08 16.62 -23.53
C ALA A 80 30.30 17.86 -23.06
N ARG A 81 30.24 18.93 -23.87
CA ARG A 81 29.44 20.13 -23.54
C ARG A 81 27.93 19.85 -23.49
N PHE A 82 27.39 19.01 -24.37
CA PHE A 82 25.98 18.60 -24.32
C PHE A 82 25.68 17.78 -23.06
N HIS A 83 26.56 16.85 -22.66
CA HIS A 83 26.41 16.14 -21.39
C HIS A 83 26.50 17.08 -20.18
N THR A 84 27.42 18.05 -20.16
CA THR A 84 27.53 18.98 -19.02
C THR A 84 26.35 19.96 -18.97
N ILE A 85 25.82 20.42 -20.11
CA ILE A 85 24.64 21.31 -20.15
C ILE A 85 23.36 20.54 -19.78
N PHE A 86 23.21 19.28 -20.20
CA PHE A 86 22.05 18.46 -19.86
C PHE A 86 22.07 18.00 -18.39
N VAL A 87 23.24 17.64 -17.87
CA VAL A 87 23.43 17.33 -16.44
C VAL A 87 23.21 18.58 -15.58
N ASN A 88 23.68 19.76 -16.01
CA ASN A 88 23.44 21.01 -15.28
C ASN A 88 21.98 21.50 -15.38
N ASP A 89 21.26 21.26 -16.49
CA ASP A 89 19.84 21.59 -16.60
C ASP A 89 18.96 20.60 -15.82
N ILE A 90 19.38 19.34 -15.68
CA ILE A 90 18.76 18.35 -14.79
C ILE A 90 19.06 18.68 -13.32
N GLU A 91 20.29 18.99 -12.93
CA GLU A 91 20.64 19.42 -11.55
C GLU A 91 19.96 20.75 -11.18
N ARG A 92 19.86 21.70 -12.11
CA ARG A 92 19.17 22.99 -11.91
C ARG A 92 17.64 22.84 -11.92
N LYS A 93 17.08 21.93 -12.72
CA LYS A 93 15.67 21.53 -12.59
C LYS A 93 15.45 20.78 -11.28
N MET A 94 16.36 19.94 -10.82
CA MET A 94 16.20 19.14 -9.59
C MET A 94 16.23 19.96 -8.32
N ASN A 95 17.15 20.93 -8.20
CA ASN A 95 17.21 21.83 -7.05
C ASN A 95 16.02 22.81 -6.97
N ALA A 96 15.11 22.79 -7.96
CA ALA A 96 13.87 23.58 -8.01
C ALA A 96 12.61 22.76 -8.41
N GLY A 97 12.69 21.42 -8.54
CA GLY A 97 11.91 20.72 -9.58
C GLY A 97 10.62 20.02 -9.20
N PHE A 98 10.49 19.49 -7.99
CA PHE A 98 9.29 18.76 -7.60
C PHE A 98 8.90 18.98 -6.12
N PRO A 99 8.74 20.23 -5.66
CA PRO A 99 8.19 20.50 -4.32
C PRO A 99 6.83 19.81 -4.12
N ILE A 100 6.11 19.55 -5.21
CA ILE A 100 4.83 18.85 -5.20
C ILE A 100 4.93 17.38 -4.78
N LEU A 101 6.09 16.72 -4.93
CA LEU A 101 6.26 15.33 -4.47
C LEU A 101 6.37 15.24 -2.94
N GLU A 102 6.73 16.31 -2.24
CA GLU A 102 6.72 16.33 -0.77
C GLU A 102 5.32 16.05 -0.20
N LEU A 103 4.27 16.33 -0.98
CA LEU A 103 2.88 15.97 -0.64
C LEU A 103 2.73 14.47 -0.36
N ILE A 104 3.49 13.62 -1.06
CA ILE A 104 3.45 12.16 -0.92
C ILE A 104 4.55 11.61 -0.03
N ALA A 105 5.41 12.46 0.54
CA ALA A 105 6.43 12.03 1.50
C ALA A 105 5.85 11.14 2.61
N PRO A 106 4.72 11.50 3.25
CA PRO A 106 4.11 10.64 4.27
C PRO A 106 3.84 9.24 3.75
N LEU A 107 3.30 9.12 2.53
CA LEU A 107 2.91 7.84 1.93
C LEU A 107 4.11 6.91 1.72
N THR A 108 5.30 7.46 1.52
CA THR A 108 6.56 6.69 1.43
C THR A 108 7.15 6.28 2.78
N SER A 109 6.78 6.96 3.87
CA SER A 109 7.28 6.69 5.24
C SER A 109 6.30 5.95 6.13
N LEU A 110 5.02 6.11 5.84
CA LEU A 110 3.97 5.41 6.51
C LEU A 110 4.00 3.99 5.96
N HIS A 111 4.09 3.00 6.86
CA HIS A 111 3.91 1.60 6.51
C HIS A 111 2.44 1.33 6.16
N LEU A 112 1.89 2.03 5.16
CA LEU A 112 0.46 2.15 4.90
C LEU A 112 -0.17 0.84 4.47
N GLY A 113 -1.41 0.72 4.88
CA GLY A 113 -2.38 -0.26 4.41
C GLY A 113 -3.64 0.48 3.98
N PHE A 114 -4.59 -0.29 3.45
CA PHE A 114 -5.80 0.16 2.78
C PHE A 114 -6.50 1.40 3.39
N ALA A 115 -6.57 1.51 4.70
CA ALA A 115 -7.30 2.58 5.38
C ALA A 115 -6.85 4.02 5.09
N SER A 116 -5.61 4.21 4.61
CA SER A 116 -5.12 5.54 4.20
C SER A 116 -6.00 6.16 3.12
N ILE A 117 -6.52 5.32 2.21
CA ILE A 117 -7.46 5.70 1.15
C ILE A 117 -8.66 6.47 1.71
N THR A 118 -9.24 6.00 2.82
CA THR A 118 -10.43 6.67 3.39
C THR A 118 -10.15 8.07 3.93
N CYS A 119 -8.90 8.33 4.36
CA CYS A 119 -8.47 9.66 4.79
C CYS A 119 -8.34 10.64 3.60
N PHE A 120 -8.13 10.12 2.39
CA PHE A 120 -8.07 10.89 1.15
C PHE A 120 -9.41 10.92 0.38
N THR A 121 -10.34 10.00 0.67
CA THR A 121 -11.64 9.90 -0.04
C THR A 121 -12.84 10.43 0.75
N SER A 122 -12.67 10.87 2.01
CA SER A 122 -13.81 11.20 2.88
C SER A 122 -14.60 12.44 2.46
N GLU A 123 -14.12 13.28 1.53
CA GLU A 123 -14.90 14.37 0.95
C GLU A 123 -14.19 14.90 -0.32
N SER A 124 -14.91 14.90 -1.46
CA SER A 124 -14.45 15.50 -2.72
C SER A 124 -14.17 16.99 -2.51
N GLY A 125 -12.89 17.36 -2.44
CA GLY A 125 -12.44 18.74 -2.25
C GLY A 125 -11.41 18.94 -1.13
N ARG A 126 -11.31 18.00 -0.17
CA ARG A 126 -10.37 18.14 0.97
C ARG A 126 -9.01 17.48 0.79
N ALA A 127 -8.87 16.54 -0.15
CA ALA A 127 -7.60 15.84 -0.38
C ALA A 127 -6.45 16.78 -0.81
N GLY A 128 -6.75 17.81 -1.61
CA GLY A 128 -5.77 18.82 -2.05
C GLY A 128 -5.36 19.78 -0.93
N ASP A 129 -6.32 20.24 -0.11
CA ASP A 129 -6.07 21.07 1.08
C ASP A 129 -5.28 20.31 2.17
N VAL A 130 -5.52 19.01 2.30
CA VAL A 130 -4.84 18.10 3.25
C VAL A 130 -3.37 17.88 2.90
N LEU A 131 -3.06 17.70 1.62
CA LEU A 131 -1.69 17.51 1.16
C LEU A 131 -0.90 18.83 1.22
N SER A 132 -1.53 19.95 0.89
CA SER A 132 -0.87 21.27 0.79
C SER A 132 -0.65 22.00 2.13
N SER A 133 -1.40 21.65 3.18
CA SER A 133 -1.40 22.40 4.46
C SER A 133 -0.45 21.88 5.54
N SER A 134 0.24 20.75 5.34
CA SER A 134 1.11 20.17 6.38
C SER A 134 2.54 19.91 5.90
N PRO A 135 3.58 20.48 6.56
CA PRO A 135 4.98 20.19 6.27
C PRO A 135 5.36 18.86 6.92
N LEU A 136 4.77 17.77 6.41
CA LEU A 136 5.11 16.40 6.77
C LEU A 136 6.49 15.98 6.19
N SER A 137 7.13 16.85 5.41
CA SER A 137 8.51 16.75 4.92
C SER A 137 9.56 16.62 6.04
N HIS A 138 9.22 17.02 7.27
CA HIS A 138 10.12 16.95 8.43
C HIS A 138 10.10 15.60 9.17
N LEU A 139 9.28 14.64 8.73
CA LEU A 139 9.07 13.35 9.40
C LEU A 139 10.18 12.32 9.18
N GLN A 140 11.21 12.62 8.40
CA GLN A 140 11.94 11.57 7.71
C GLN A 140 13.43 11.60 7.96
N SER A 141 13.89 10.53 8.57
CA SER A 141 15.28 10.16 8.72
C SER A 141 15.92 9.52 7.51
N ARG A 142 15.09 8.99 6.60
CA ARG A 142 15.50 8.31 5.36
C ARG A 142 14.40 8.52 4.34
N GLY A 143 14.10 9.77 4.02
CA GLY A 143 13.02 10.08 3.09
C GLY A 143 13.29 9.44 1.75
N LEU A 144 12.49 8.45 1.37
CA LEU A 144 12.70 7.69 0.14
C LEU A 144 12.80 8.65 -1.06
N LEU A 145 11.98 9.70 -1.05
CA LEU A 145 11.96 10.78 -2.04
C LEU A 145 13.26 11.60 -2.09
N SER A 146 14.03 11.70 -1.00
CA SER A 146 15.30 12.43 -1.00
C SER A 146 16.34 11.81 -1.94
N TYR A 147 16.22 10.51 -2.25
CA TYR A 147 17.08 9.82 -3.20
C TYR A 147 16.65 10.01 -4.66
N LEU A 148 15.43 10.48 -4.90
CA LEU A 148 14.83 10.58 -6.22
C LEU A 148 15.62 11.50 -7.18
N PRO A 149 16.08 12.71 -6.77
CA PRO A 149 16.85 13.57 -7.66
C PRO A 149 18.09 12.86 -8.23
N SER A 150 18.85 12.15 -7.39
CA SER A 150 20.03 11.43 -7.87
C SER A 150 19.74 10.26 -8.84
N ARG A 151 18.47 9.89 -9.05
CA ARG A 151 18.05 8.68 -9.78
C ARG A 151 17.13 8.95 -10.97
N TYR A 152 16.40 10.04 -10.96
CA TYR A 152 15.53 10.42 -12.06
C TYR A 152 16.35 10.57 -13.37
N GLY A 153 15.79 10.10 -14.48
CA GLY A 153 16.48 10.08 -15.77
C GLY A 153 17.41 8.89 -16.01
N LYS A 154 17.80 8.13 -14.98
CA LYS A 154 18.71 6.97 -15.14
C LYS A 154 18.01 5.74 -15.74
N VAL A 155 16.76 5.50 -15.36
CA VAL A 155 15.96 4.36 -15.82
C VAL A 155 14.59 4.87 -16.25
N ALA A 156 14.18 4.52 -17.48
CA ALA A 156 12.94 5.01 -18.09
C ALA A 156 11.70 4.73 -17.22
N ALA A 157 11.61 3.53 -16.63
CA ALA A 157 10.52 3.14 -15.74
C ALA A 157 10.34 4.15 -14.59
N LEU A 158 11.43 4.50 -13.89
CA LEU A 158 11.37 5.45 -12.78
C LEU A 158 11.00 6.85 -13.27
N THR A 159 11.62 7.32 -14.35
CA THR A 159 11.34 8.64 -14.94
C THR A 159 9.86 8.81 -15.26
N TYR A 160 9.26 7.88 -16.01
CA TYR A 160 7.87 8.02 -16.41
C TYR A 160 6.88 7.83 -15.26
N THR A 161 7.21 7.02 -14.24
CA THR A 161 6.40 6.95 -13.02
C THR A 161 6.40 8.28 -12.28
N VAL A 162 7.56 8.94 -12.17
CA VAL A 162 7.64 10.26 -11.54
C VAL A 162 6.83 11.29 -12.31
N ASP A 163 6.95 11.33 -13.64
CA ASP A 163 6.16 12.24 -14.48
C ASP A 163 4.65 12.00 -14.29
N CYS A 164 4.24 10.72 -14.18
CA CYS A 164 2.86 10.32 -13.90
C CYS A 164 2.36 10.81 -12.54
N LEU A 165 3.15 10.65 -11.48
CA LEU A 165 2.82 11.17 -10.14
C LEU A 165 2.72 12.69 -10.13
N VAL A 166 3.65 13.38 -10.76
CA VAL A 166 3.66 14.84 -10.84
C VAL A 166 2.42 15.35 -11.59
N ALA A 167 2.02 14.69 -12.68
CA ALA A 167 0.80 15.01 -13.39
C ALA A 167 -0.44 14.86 -12.50
N ARG A 168 -0.55 13.74 -11.75
CA ARG A 168 -1.67 13.50 -10.82
C ARG A 168 -1.72 14.52 -9.69
N LEU A 169 -0.58 14.83 -9.07
CA LEU A 169 -0.55 15.77 -7.94
C LEU A 169 -0.85 17.21 -8.39
N ASN A 170 -0.41 17.61 -9.59
CA ASN A 170 -0.79 18.90 -10.17
C ASN A 170 -2.30 18.97 -10.41
N GLN A 171 -2.91 17.89 -10.90
CA GLN A 171 -4.36 17.80 -11.07
C GLN A 171 -5.10 17.95 -9.73
N ILE A 172 -4.68 17.20 -8.70
CA ILE A 172 -5.27 17.28 -7.35
C ILE A 172 -5.18 18.70 -6.79
N THR A 173 -3.99 19.31 -6.88
CA THR A 173 -3.75 20.66 -6.38
C THR A 173 -4.62 21.70 -7.09
N ARG A 174 -4.77 21.60 -8.42
CA ARG A 174 -5.59 22.53 -9.20
C ARG A 174 -7.08 22.41 -8.89
N ASN A 175 -7.60 21.18 -8.78
CA ASN A 175 -9.01 20.94 -8.46
C ASN A 175 -9.38 21.45 -7.06
N SER A 176 -8.44 21.43 -6.11
CA SER A 176 -8.62 22.03 -4.77
C SER A 176 -8.83 23.55 -4.84
N VAL A 177 -8.14 24.22 -5.76
CA VAL A 177 -8.14 25.69 -5.86
C VAL A 177 -9.33 26.21 -6.65
N THR A 178 -9.79 25.50 -7.68
CA THR A 178 -10.77 26.03 -8.63
C THR A 178 -12.23 25.65 -8.33
N ASN A 179 -12.52 24.79 -7.35
CA ASN A 179 -13.86 24.21 -7.09
C ASN A 179 -14.56 23.63 -8.35
N GLY A 180 -13.82 23.47 -9.45
CA GLY A 180 -14.28 22.90 -10.70
C GLY A 180 -13.90 21.44 -10.76
N GLY A 181 -14.81 20.58 -11.24
CA GLY A 181 -14.47 19.19 -11.54
C GLY A 181 -13.32 19.09 -12.55
N SER A 182 -12.58 17.97 -12.52
CA SER A 182 -11.52 17.72 -13.51
C SER A 182 -12.10 17.81 -14.93
N SER A 183 -11.36 18.44 -15.84
CA SER A 183 -11.71 18.36 -17.26
C SER A 183 -11.34 16.97 -17.81
N ASP A 184 -12.14 16.45 -18.74
CA ASP A 184 -11.85 15.16 -19.42
C ASP A 184 -10.46 15.15 -20.09
N GLU A 185 -9.98 16.32 -20.51
CA GLU A 185 -8.64 16.51 -21.10
C GLU A 185 -7.51 16.32 -20.08
N GLU A 186 -7.66 16.83 -18.86
CA GLU A 186 -6.68 16.67 -17.78
C GLU A 186 -6.59 15.23 -17.31
N ASP A 187 -7.74 14.57 -17.16
CA ASP A 187 -7.79 13.13 -16.88
C ASP A 187 -7.08 12.34 -17.99
N GLY A 188 -7.31 12.69 -19.27
CA GLY A 188 -6.60 12.11 -20.40
C GLY A 188 -5.07 12.26 -20.33
N ILE A 189 -4.56 13.41 -19.89
CA ILE A 189 -3.11 13.63 -19.72
C ILE A 189 -2.54 12.71 -18.64
N VAL A 190 -3.19 12.63 -17.48
CA VAL A 190 -2.73 11.78 -16.36
C VAL A 190 -2.74 10.31 -16.77
N PHE A 191 -3.81 9.85 -17.45
CA PHE A 191 -3.90 8.48 -17.92
C PHE A 191 -2.86 8.13 -18.99
N ARG A 192 -2.50 9.06 -19.87
CA ARG A 192 -1.42 8.85 -20.84
C ARG A 192 -0.06 8.66 -20.16
N HIS A 193 0.23 9.44 -19.12
CA HIS A 193 1.46 9.26 -18.35
C HIS A 193 1.45 7.93 -17.59
N TYR A 194 0.31 7.57 -17.00
CA TYR A 194 0.15 6.29 -16.29
C TYR A 194 0.33 5.08 -17.22
N ALA A 195 -0.30 5.08 -18.39
CA ALA A 195 -0.14 4.03 -19.40
C ALA A 195 1.32 3.90 -19.86
N LYS A 196 2.01 5.04 -20.01
CA LYS A 196 3.44 5.07 -20.36
C LYS A 196 4.31 4.51 -19.23
N ALA A 197 4.07 4.91 -17.99
CA ALA A 197 4.78 4.38 -16.81
C ALA A 197 4.61 2.86 -16.68
N LEU A 198 3.38 2.35 -16.80
CA LEU A 198 3.09 0.91 -16.79
C LEU A 198 3.85 0.16 -17.89
N LYS A 199 3.85 0.68 -19.11
CA LYS A 199 4.55 0.06 -20.24
C LYS A 199 6.06 -0.03 -19.98
N GLU A 200 6.66 1.01 -19.41
CA GLU A 200 8.10 1.05 -19.17
C GLU A 200 8.51 0.23 -17.94
N ILE A 201 7.67 0.15 -16.90
CA ILE A 201 7.84 -0.81 -15.81
C ILE A 201 7.76 -2.24 -16.34
N GLN A 202 6.78 -2.57 -17.19
CA GLN A 202 6.67 -3.91 -17.78
C GLN A 202 7.92 -4.27 -18.58
N LYS A 203 8.43 -3.36 -19.43
CA LYS A 203 9.70 -3.55 -20.14
C LYS A 203 10.86 -3.78 -19.19
N ALA A 204 10.95 -3.02 -18.10
CA ALA A 204 12.01 -3.17 -17.11
C ALA A 204 11.90 -4.49 -16.33
N ILE A 205 10.69 -5.02 -16.14
CA ILE A 205 10.46 -6.35 -15.55
C ILE A 205 10.82 -7.47 -16.54
N ASP A 206 10.55 -7.28 -17.83
CA ASP A 206 10.86 -8.28 -18.86
C ASP A 206 12.37 -8.37 -19.13
N ASP A 207 13.12 -7.30 -18.91
CA ASP A 207 14.58 -7.24 -19.02
C ASP A 207 15.29 -7.84 -17.78
N ASP A 208 16.16 -8.83 -17.98
CA ASP A 208 16.85 -9.53 -16.89
C ASP A 208 17.74 -8.63 -16.02
N ALA A 209 18.38 -7.61 -16.61
CA ALA A 209 19.27 -6.70 -15.89
C ALA A 209 18.47 -5.65 -15.10
N LEU A 210 17.36 -5.18 -15.64
CA LEU A 210 16.53 -4.16 -15.00
C LEU A 210 15.53 -4.74 -14.00
N ARG A 211 15.13 -6.01 -14.13
CA ARG A 211 14.10 -6.66 -13.29
C ARG A 211 14.41 -6.56 -11.81
N THR A 212 15.67 -6.80 -11.41
CA THR A 212 16.10 -6.76 -10.01
C THR A 212 16.71 -5.42 -9.61
N SER A 213 16.69 -4.42 -10.49
CA SER A 213 17.24 -3.09 -10.20
C SER A 213 16.44 -2.35 -9.13
N GLN A 214 17.12 -1.48 -8.40
CA GLN A 214 16.50 -0.68 -7.33
C GLN A 214 15.56 0.38 -7.92
N GLU A 215 15.84 0.85 -9.13
CA GLU A 215 15.01 1.80 -9.86
C GLU A 215 13.69 1.19 -10.32
N THR A 216 13.66 -0.08 -10.77
CA THR A 216 12.41 -0.78 -11.11
C THR A 216 11.55 -1.00 -9.87
N LEU A 217 12.15 -1.43 -8.75
CA LEU A 217 11.43 -1.59 -7.49
C LEU A 217 10.90 -0.23 -7.00
N TYR A 218 11.69 0.84 -7.10
CA TYR A 218 11.27 2.17 -6.69
C TYR A 218 10.16 2.73 -7.58
N ALA A 219 10.23 2.49 -8.90
CA ALA A 219 9.14 2.84 -9.82
C ALA A 219 7.85 2.09 -9.48
N THR A 220 7.94 0.83 -9.05
CA THR A 220 6.77 0.03 -8.64
C THR A 220 6.12 0.60 -7.38
N GLU A 221 6.92 0.98 -6.37
CA GLU A 221 6.43 1.62 -5.15
C GLU A 221 5.70 2.94 -5.44
N LEU A 222 6.34 3.81 -6.23
CA LEU A 222 5.77 5.10 -6.62
C LEU A 222 4.48 4.95 -7.44
N LEU A 223 4.38 3.91 -8.28
CA LEU A 223 3.15 3.63 -9.01
C LEU A 223 2.06 3.05 -8.09
N GLY A 224 2.41 2.28 -7.07
CA GLY A 224 1.50 1.92 -5.99
C GLY A 224 0.92 3.15 -5.29
N ILE A 225 1.75 4.16 -5.00
CA ILE A 225 1.30 5.44 -4.44
C ILE A 225 0.35 6.17 -5.40
N PHE A 226 0.60 6.13 -6.71
CA PHE A 226 -0.33 6.70 -7.69
C PHE A 226 -1.75 6.13 -7.57
N GLU A 227 -1.90 4.82 -7.33
CA GLU A 227 -3.23 4.21 -7.16
C GLU A 227 -3.98 4.80 -5.96
N LEU A 228 -3.26 5.12 -4.88
CA LEU A 228 -3.81 5.72 -3.67
C LEU A 228 -4.30 7.16 -3.89
N LEU A 229 -3.75 7.85 -4.88
CA LEU A 229 -4.08 9.23 -5.24
C LEU A 229 -5.24 9.34 -6.24
N SER A 230 -5.80 8.21 -6.70
CA SER A 230 -6.92 8.24 -7.64
C SER A 230 -8.20 8.77 -6.96
N PRO A 231 -9.08 9.50 -7.66
CA PRO A 231 -10.33 10.01 -7.07
C PRO A 231 -11.22 8.92 -6.46
N GLN A 232 -11.15 7.71 -7.03
CA GLN A 232 -11.81 6.51 -6.52
C GLN A 232 -10.78 5.38 -6.43
N PRO A 233 -10.01 5.29 -5.34
CA PRO A 233 -8.95 4.29 -5.23
C PRO A 233 -9.55 2.88 -5.21
N GLU A 234 -9.15 2.07 -6.17
CA GLU A 234 -9.44 0.64 -6.14
C GLU A 234 -8.36 -0.09 -5.34
N ILE A 235 -8.76 -0.68 -4.21
CA ILE A 235 -7.89 -1.49 -3.34
C ILE A 235 -7.08 -2.51 -4.15
N LYS A 236 -7.76 -3.13 -5.12
CA LYS A 236 -7.19 -4.19 -5.93
C LYS A 236 -5.97 -3.72 -6.72
N SER A 237 -6.01 -2.52 -7.30
CA SER A 237 -4.88 -1.97 -8.08
C SER A 237 -3.67 -1.75 -7.19
N TRP A 238 -3.85 -1.12 -6.02
CA TRP A 238 -2.78 -0.92 -5.05
C TRP A 238 -2.21 -2.26 -4.52
N ILE A 239 -3.06 -3.22 -4.16
CA ILE A 239 -2.65 -4.57 -3.73
C ILE A 239 -1.87 -5.28 -4.84
N CYS A 240 -2.24 -5.12 -6.11
CA CYS A 240 -1.53 -5.71 -7.23
C CYS A 240 -0.09 -5.17 -7.34
N HIS A 241 0.12 -3.86 -7.18
CA HIS A 241 1.48 -3.30 -7.13
C HIS A 241 2.24 -3.77 -5.89
N ALA A 242 1.61 -3.78 -4.70
CA ALA A 242 2.23 -4.30 -3.48
C ALA A 242 2.68 -5.77 -3.63
N GLY A 243 1.85 -6.61 -4.26
CA GLY A 243 2.18 -8.01 -4.56
C GLY A 243 3.26 -8.16 -5.64
N GLY A 244 3.26 -7.29 -6.66
CA GLY A 244 4.32 -7.22 -7.66
C GLY A 244 5.67 -6.85 -7.04
N ALA A 245 5.68 -5.79 -6.21
CA ALA A 245 6.86 -5.36 -5.47
C ALA A 245 7.36 -6.43 -4.50
N ALA A 246 6.45 -7.11 -3.78
CA ALA A 246 6.80 -8.27 -2.94
C ALA A 246 7.56 -9.33 -3.75
N ARG A 247 7.10 -9.64 -4.97
CA ARG A 247 7.77 -10.61 -5.84
C ARG A 247 9.13 -10.10 -6.34
N LEU A 248 9.26 -8.83 -6.70
CA LEU A 248 10.54 -8.22 -7.10
C LEU A 248 11.56 -8.26 -5.96
N ILE A 249 11.12 -7.98 -4.72
CA ILE A 249 11.96 -8.06 -3.53
C ILE A 249 12.43 -9.51 -3.31
N GLN A 250 11.53 -10.49 -3.39
CA GLN A 250 11.91 -11.90 -3.30
C GLN A 250 12.92 -12.32 -4.38
N LEU A 251 12.74 -11.86 -5.62
CA LEU A 251 13.66 -12.14 -6.74
C LEU A 251 15.03 -11.50 -6.53
N ARG A 252 15.09 -10.28 -6.00
CA ARG A 252 16.33 -9.58 -5.66
C ARG A 252 17.09 -10.27 -4.52
N GLY A 253 16.35 -10.89 -3.60
CA GLY A 253 16.90 -11.58 -2.44
C GLY A 253 17.39 -10.63 -1.33
N PRO A 254 17.64 -11.15 -0.12
CA PRO A 254 18.03 -10.36 1.04
C PRO A 254 19.41 -9.68 0.86
N ASP A 255 20.33 -10.31 0.13
CA ASP A 255 21.68 -9.77 -0.11
C ASP A 255 21.71 -8.55 -1.04
N GLY A 256 20.58 -8.23 -1.68
CA GLY A 256 20.42 -7.06 -2.53
C GLY A 256 20.08 -5.77 -1.79
N PHE A 257 20.06 -5.78 -0.45
CA PHE A 257 19.72 -4.62 0.38
C PHE A 257 20.88 -4.25 1.32
N LYS A 258 21.77 -3.36 0.85
CA LYS A 258 23.03 -3.04 1.55
C LYS A 258 23.23 -1.54 1.75
N THR A 259 22.85 -0.74 0.78
CA THR A 259 22.99 0.72 0.82
C THR A 259 21.84 1.37 1.59
N ASP A 260 22.04 2.59 2.09
CA ASP A 260 20.99 3.31 2.82
C ASP A 260 19.73 3.53 1.98
N PHE A 261 19.87 3.76 0.67
CA PHE A 261 18.73 3.84 -0.23
C PHE A 261 17.98 2.52 -0.34
N GLU A 262 18.69 1.40 -0.52
CA GLU A 262 18.03 0.10 -0.61
C GLU A 262 17.33 -0.26 0.69
N LEU A 263 17.93 0.04 1.85
CA LEU A 263 17.30 -0.17 3.16
C LEU A 263 16.07 0.73 3.35
N ALA A 264 16.13 2.00 2.91
CA ALA A 264 14.98 2.89 2.92
C ALA A 264 13.86 2.38 2.01
N LEU A 265 14.21 1.93 0.81
CA LEU A 265 13.28 1.33 -0.16
C LEU A 265 12.64 0.06 0.41
N PHE A 266 13.41 -0.81 1.07
CA PHE A 266 12.90 -1.99 1.76
C PHE A 266 11.90 -1.62 2.86
N MET A 267 12.22 -0.62 3.69
CA MET A 267 11.35 -0.16 4.78
C MET A 267 10.01 0.39 4.27
N ALA A 268 10.01 1.12 3.15
CA ALA A 268 8.79 1.63 2.53
C ALA A 268 7.81 0.49 2.18
N HIS A 269 8.34 -0.65 1.71
CA HIS A 269 7.52 -1.78 1.29
C HIS A 269 6.99 -2.67 2.42
N ILE A 270 7.47 -2.54 3.67
CA ILE A 270 7.05 -3.42 4.78
C ILE A 270 5.52 -3.40 4.97
N GLY A 271 4.94 -2.20 5.07
CA GLY A 271 3.50 -2.02 5.24
C GLY A 271 2.67 -2.60 4.10
N PRO A 272 2.95 -2.21 2.84
CA PRO A 272 2.29 -2.78 1.66
C PRO A 272 2.37 -4.31 1.59
N ILE A 273 3.54 -4.91 1.81
CA ILE A 273 3.73 -6.38 1.76
C ILE A 273 2.93 -7.07 2.86
N VAL A 274 3.02 -6.58 4.09
CA VAL A 274 2.27 -7.15 5.22
C VAL A 274 0.77 -7.07 4.96
N THR A 275 0.30 -5.95 4.42
CA THR A 275 -1.11 -5.75 4.07
C THR A 275 -1.55 -6.68 2.92
N GLU A 276 -0.75 -6.85 1.88
CA GLU A 276 -1.03 -7.80 0.78
C GLU A 276 -1.16 -9.23 1.32
N ALA A 277 -0.20 -9.67 2.13
CA ALA A 277 -0.21 -11.02 2.71
C ALA A 277 -1.42 -11.21 3.63
N PHE A 278 -1.75 -10.19 4.42
CA PHE A 278 -2.93 -10.17 5.29
C PHE A 278 -4.23 -10.31 4.49
N LEU A 279 -4.42 -9.50 3.44
CA LEU A 279 -5.66 -9.46 2.66
C LEU A 279 -5.84 -10.69 1.77
N ASN A 280 -4.74 -11.28 1.28
CA ASN A 280 -4.79 -12.46 0.43
C ASN A 280 -4.66 -13.79 1.19
N ASN A 281 -4.74 -13.76 2.53
CA ASN A 281 -4.63 -14.95 3.38
C ASN A 281 -3.34 -15.77 3.10
N LYS A 282 -2.21 -15.09 2.96
CA LYS A 282 -0.89 -15.70 2.67
C LYS A 282 0.06 -15.55 3.86
N LEU A 283 1.09 -16.38 3.88
CA LEU A 283 2.25 -16.17 4.74
C LEU A 283 3.06 -14.98 4.22
N CYS A 284 3.61 -14.19 5.14
CA CYS A 284 4.50 -13.07 4.83
C CYS A 284 5.94 -13.54 4.83
N PHE A 285 6.61 -13.46 3.67
CA PHE A 285 8.00 -13.88 3.51
C PHE A 285 8.98 -13.06 4.37
N LEU A 286 8.61 -11.83 4.74
CA LEU A 286 9.42 -10.98 5.61
C LEU A 286 9.65 -11.58 7.00
N ALA A 287 8.79 -12.50 7.44
CA ALA A 287 8.93 -13.23 8.70
C ALA A 287 10.09 -14.25 8.69
N GLU A 288 10.59 -14.63 7.51
CA GLU A 288 11.71 -15.56 7.36
C GLU A 288 13.03 -14.94 7.84
N GLU A 289 13.93 -15.78 8.34
CA GLU A 289 15.17 -15.37 9.01
C GLU A 289 16.04 -14.40 8.20
N PRO A 290 16.29 -14.60 6.89
CA PRO A 290 17.11 -13.68 6.11
C PRO A 290 16.51 -12.28 6.01
N TRP A 291 15.19 -12.17 5.90
CA TRP A 291 14.49 -10.89 5.77
C TRP A 291 14.40 -10.16 7.11
N ARG A 292 14.30 -10.88 8.23
CA ARG A 292 14.40 -10.27 9.57
C ARG A 292 15.77 -9.65 9.81
N LYS A 293 16.85 -10.23 9.26
CA LYS A 293 18.19 -9.62 9.30
C LYS A 293 18.24 -8.31 8.53
N VAL A 294 17.65 -8.26 7.33
CA VAL A 294 17.54 -7.02 6.54
C VAL A 294 16.74 -5.96 7.29
N LEU A 295 15.60 -6.33 7.88
CA LEU A 295 14.79 -5.44 8.72
C LEU A 295 15.61 -4.89 9.90
N ARG A 296 16.33 -5.76 10.62
CA ARG A 296 17.20 -5.33 11.72
C ARG A 296 18.28 -4.36 11.24
N ALA A 297 18.93 -4.64 10.12
CA ALA A 297 19.93 -3.74 9.53
C ALA A 297 19.31 -2.40 9.13
N ALA A 298 18.12 -2.40 8.52
CA ALA A 298 17.42 -1.19 8.11
C ALA A 298 17.07 -0.28 9.30
N ILE A 299 16.67 -0.88 10.42
CA ILE A 299 16.30 -0.19 11.66
C ILE A 299 17.54 0.27 12.46
N CYS A 300 18.51 -0.61 12.67
CA CYS A 300 19.66 -0.33 13.52
C CYS A 300 20.71 0.57 12.84
N ASN A 301 20.79 0.56 11.51
CA ASN A 301 21.72 1.41 10.77
C ASN A 301 21.15 2.80 10.46
N ASP A 302 19.88 3.07 10.80
CA ASP A 302 19.29 4.39 10.60
C ASP A 302 19.86 5.37 11.64
N PRO A 303 20.67 6.36 11.22
CA PRO A 303 21.35 7.26 12.15
C PRO A 303 20.42 8.22 12.89
N SER A 304 19.16 8.32 12.46
CA SER A 304 18.16 9.11 13.16
C SER A 304 17.57 8.38 14.37
N ILE A 305 17.63 7.05 14.38
CA ILE A 305 16.91 6.24 15.35
C ILE A 305 17.86 5.98 16.52
N PRO A 306 17.57 6.49 17.72
CA PRO A 306 18.38 6.21 18.88
C PRO A 306 18.48 4.71 19.11
N SER A 307 19.65 4.22 19.52
CA SER A 307 19.86 2.78 19.76
C SER A 307 18.84 2.19 20.74
N ARG A 308 18.37 3.00 21.71
CA ARG A 308 17.33 2.57 22.67
C ARG A 308 15.92 2.44 22.06
N GLN A 309 15.65 3.13 20.94
CA GLN A 309 14.39 3.06 20.20
C GLN A 309 14.44 2.00 19.09
N SER A 310 15.62 1.75 18.50
CA SER A 310 15.77 0.77 17.42
C SER A 310 15.40 -0.65 17.86
N ASP A 311 15.75 -1.04 19.10
CA ASP A 311 15.33 -2.33 19.67
C ASP A 311 13.82 -2.43 19.85
N LEU A 312 13.17 -1.37 20.34
CA LEU A 312 11.71 -1.31 20.49
C LEU A 312 11.03 -1.40 19.12
N MET A 313 11.52 -0.65 18.15
CA MET A 313 10.96 -0.65 16.80
C MET A 313 11.14 -2.01 16.14
N HIS A 314 12.33 -2.63 16.27
CA HIS A 314 12.58 -3.97 15.75
C HIS A 314 11.64 -5.02 16.36
N GLN A 315 11.38 -4.97 17.68
CA GLN A 315 10.45 -5.89 18.34
C GLN A 315 9.02 -5.74 17.81
N LEU A 316 8.53 -4.50 17.71
CA LEU A 316 7.19 -4.23 17.21
C LEU A 316 7.04 -4.55 15.71
N TRP A 317 8.06 -4.27 14.89
CA TRP A 317 8.04 -4.57 13.45
C TRP A 317 8.12 -6.08 13.23
N SER A 318 8.85 -6.80 14.08
CA SER A 318 8.82 -8.27 14.10
C SER A 318 7.40 -8.77 14.38
N SER A 319 6.71 -8.22 15.38
CA SER A 319 5.30 -8.57 15.63
C SER A 319 4.40 -8.28 14.43
N LEU A 320 4.62 -7.15 13.75
CA LEU A 320 3.86 -6.74 12.56
C LEU A 320 4.04 -7.75 11.40
N ILE A 321 5.28 -8.06 11.01
CA ILE A 321 5.55 -8.96 9.87
C ILE A 321 5.12 -10.40 10.13
N TYR A 322 5.08 -10.84 11.40
CA TYR A 322 4.53 -12.15 11.79
C TYR A 322 2.99 -12.18 11.82
N GLY A 323 2.33 -11.02 11.86
CA GLY A 323 0.87 -10.89 11.94
C GLY A 323 0.10 -11.72 10.91
N PRO A 324 0.42 -11.63 9.60
CA PRO A 324 -0.24 -12.43 8.57
C PRO A 324 -0.13 -13.94 8.80
N ASN A 325 1.02 -14.42 9.30
CA ASN A 325 1.25 -15.84 9.57
C ASN A 325 0.37 -16.36 10.71
N ILE A 326 0.21 -15.57 11.77
CA ILE A 326 -0.67 -15.91 12.90
C ILE A 326 -2.13 -15.90 12.44
N PHE A 327 -2.55 -14.89 11.68
CA PHE A 327 -3.91 -14.81 11.18
C PHE A 327 -4.23 -16.00 10.25
N LYS A 328 -3.34 -16.33 9.32
CA LYS A 328 -3.49 -17.50 8.46
C LYS A 328 -3.60 -18.79 9.27
N LEU A 329 -2.71 -19.01 10.23
CA LEU A 329 -2.77 -20.17 11.12
C LEU A 329 -4.14 -20.31 11.79
N VAL A 330 -4.63 -19.22 12.38
CA VAL A 330 -5.94 -19.22 13.05
C VAL A 330 -7.08 -19.42 12.06
N THR A 331 -6.99 -18.84 10.86
CA THR A 331 -7.97 -19.04 9.78
C THR A 331 -8.05 -20.52 9.41
N ASP A 332 -6.90 -21.16 9.19
CA ASP A 332 -6.82 -22.57 8.82
C ASP A 332 -7.38 -23.48 9.94
N LEU A 333 -7.17 -23.13 11.22
CA LEU A 333 -7.74 -23.85 12.36
C LEU A 333 -9.25 -23.66 12.50
N VAL A 334 -9.73 -22.41 12.49
CA VAL A 334 -11.15 -22.07 12.68
C VAL A 334 -11.99 -22.56 11.51
N LEU A 335 -11.46 -22.58 10.29
CA LEU A 335 -12.21 -22.98 9.10
C LEU A 335 -11.94 -24.42 8.65
N ALA A 336 -11.12 -25.18 9.39
CA ALA A 336 -10.88 -26.59 9.13
C ALA A 336 -12.21 -27.37 8.98
N PRO A 337 -12.32 -28.28 8.00
CA PRO A 337 -13.56 -29.05 7.79
C PRO A 337 -13.92 -29.89 9.02
N VAL A 338 -12.91 -30.48 9.66
CA VAL A 338 -12.99 -31.23 10.92
C VAL A 338 -12.28 -30.44 12.02
N GLU A 339 -12.78 -30.49 13.26
CA GLU A 339 -12.14 -29.79 14.39
C GLU A 339 -10.69 -30.29 14.58
N PRO A 340 -9.69 -29.40 14.58
CA PRO A 340 -8.30 -29.77 14.77
C PRO A 340 -8.06 -30.38 16.17
N PRO A 341 -7.01 -31.20 16.34
CA PRO A 341 -6.63 -31.71 17.67
C PRO A 341 -6.41 -30.59 18.70
N GLN A 342 -6.92 -30.78 19.92
CA GLN A 342 -6.82 -29.80 21.00
C GLN A 342 -5.37 -29.37 21.28
N SER A 343 -4.40 -30.27 21.12
CA SER A 343 -2.97 -29.96 21.31
C SER A 343 -2.45 -28.87 20.36
N ILE A 344 -2.94 -28.83 19.12
CA ILE A 344 -2.58 -27.82 18.12
C ILE A 344 -3.23 -26.48 18.47
N ILE A 345 -4.50 -26.52 18.89
CA ILE A 345 -5.25 -25.34 19.33
C ILE A 345 -4.56 -24.71 20.55
N GLU A 346 -4.25 -25.49 21.58
CA GLU A 346 -3.55 -25.02 22.79
C GLU A 346 -2.14 -24.49 22.49
N THR A 347 -1.41 -25.12 21.56
CA THR A 347 -0.10 -24.61 21.13
C THR A 347 -0.22 -23.24 20.47
N SER A 348 -1.27 -23.06 19.66
CA SER A 348 -1.55 -21.81 18.95
C SER A 348 -2.01 -20.72 19.92
N ILE A 349 -2.86 -21.06 20.90
CA ILE A 349 -3.27 -20.18 22.02
C ILE A 349 -2.03 -19.68 22.78
N LYS A 350 -1.16 -20.59 23.24
CA LYS A 350 0.07 -20.24 23.98
C LYS A 350 0.98 -19.32 23.18
N ARG A 351 1.08 -19.53 21.86
CA ARG A 351 1.86 -18.67 20.97
C ARG A 351 1.29 -17.26 20.90
N ILE A 352 -0.03 -17.12 20.71
CA ILE A 352 -0.69 -15.81 20.63
C ILE A 352 -0.63 -15.08 21.98
N GLN A 353 -0.77 -15.80 23.09
CA GLN A 353 -0.63 -15.23 24.44
C GLN A 353 0.77 -14.65 24.65
N ARG A 354 1.84 -15.40 24.35
CA ARG A 354 3.23 -14.90 24.45
C ARG A 354 3.43 -13.63 23.62
N ASP A 355 2.87 -13.61 22.43
CA ASP A 355 2.92 -12.45 21.54
C ASP A 355 2.17 -11.23 22.10
N LEU A 356 1.05 -11.45 22.81
CA LEU A 356 0.32 -10.39 23.51
C LEU A 356 1.09 -9.89 24.74
N ASP A 357 1.72 -10.79 25.50
CA ASP A 357 2.58 -10.43 26.63
C ASP A 357 3.74 -9.53 26.17
N HIS A 358 4.38 -9.88 25.05
CA HIS A 358 5.42 -9.06 24.45
C HIS A 358 4.91 -7.68 24.01
N LEU A 359 3.69 -7.60 23.45
CA LEU A 359 3.08 -6.32 23.06
C LEU A 359 2.71 -5.46 24.29
N ASN A 360 2.28 -6.08 25.39
CA ASN A 360 1.99 -5.35 26.63
C ASN A 360 3.29 -4.83 27.26
N MET A 361 4.32 -5.67 27.39
CA MET A 361 5.65 -5.26 27.86
C MET A 361 6.22 -4.12 26.99
N TRP A 362 6.02 -4.21 25.67
CA TRP A 362 6.43 -3.15 24.75
C TRP A 362 5.71 -1.82 25.03
N ALA A 363 4.42 -1.87 25.37
CA ALA A 363 3.64 -0.67 25.69
C ALA A 363 4.16 0.02 26.98
N ASP A 364 4.50 -0.78 27.99
CA ASP A 364 5.09 -0.29 29.24
C ASP A 364 6.44 0.41 28.96
N LEU A 365 7.30 -0.25 28.17
CA LEU A 365 8.59 0.33 27.77
C LEU A 365 8.44 1.63 26.97
N LEU A 366 7.43 1.73 26.10
CA LEU A 366 7.12 2.96 25.38
C LEU A 366 6.71 4.08 26.35
N GLN A 367 5.84 3.78 27.32
CA GLN A 367 5.37 4.74 28.32
C GLN A 367 6.52 5.26 29.20
N ASP A 368 7.43 4.37 29.60
CA ASP A 368 8.63 4.74 30.37
C ASP A 368 9.56 5.67 29.58
N GLN A 369 9.76 5.41 28.29
CA GLN A 369 10.59 6.28 27.45
C GLN A 369 9.97 7.65 27.22
N GLN A 370 8.64 7.73 27.03
CA GLN A 370 7.94 9.00 26.89
C GLN A 370 8.04 9.83 28.16
N SER A 371 7.78 9.20 29.32
CA SER A 371 7.89 9.84 30.63
C SER A 371 9.31 10.34 30.92
N ALA A 372 10.34 9.65 30.40
CA ALA A 372 11.72 10.11 30.51
C ALA A 372 11.98 11.35 29.63
N VAL A 373 11.53 11.36 28.38
CA VAL A 373 11.71 12.50 27.45
C VAL A 373 11.04 13.76 27.99
N GLU A 374 9.83 13.65 28.54
CA GLU A 374 9.07 14.79 29.10
C GLU A 374 9.75 15.41 30.34
N LYS A 375 10.48 14.62 31.14
CA LYS A 375 11.21 15.12 32.32
C LYS A 375 12.42 16.00 31.97
N TYR A 376 13.00 15.85 30.78
CA TYR A 376 14.19 16.59 30.35
C TYR A 376 13.90 17.85 29.53
N SER A 377 12.62 18.18 29.26
CA SER A 377 12.21 19.42 28.60
C SER A 377 11.41 20.31 29.57
N PRO A 378 12.03 21.26 30.29
CA PRO A 378 11.34 22.10 31.26
C PRO A 378 10.30 23.02 30.59
N LYS A 379 9.14 23.14 31.22
CA LYS A 379 7.94 23.86 30.80
C LYS A 379 8.21 25.30 30.33
N SER A 380 7.80 25.63 29.11
CA SER A 380 7.28 26.96 28.79
C SER A 380 5.91 27.13 29.48
N ASN A 381 5.58 28.36 29.87
CA ASN A 381 4.52 28.74 30.80
C ASN A 381 3.12 28.13 30.54
N ALA A 382 2.33 27.96 31.60
CA ALA A 382 1.03 27.26 31.63
C ALA A 382 -0.08 27.80 30.69
N LEU A 383 0.15 28.90 29.96
CA LEU A 383 -0.75 29.42 28.92
C LEU A 383 -0.30 29.03 27.49
N SER A 384 0.87 28.40 27.31
CA SER A 384 1.32 27.78 26.05
C SER A 384 0.99 26.29 25.96
N THR A 385 0.44 25.69 27.02
CA THR A 385 0.22 24.24 27.16
C THR A 385 -0.70 23.60 26.11
N LEU A 386 -1.55 24.39 25.44
CA LEU A 386 -2.37 23.93 24.29
C LEU A 386 -1.67 24.06 22.94
N LYS A 387 -0.64 24.91 22.86
CA LYS A 387 0.21 25.07 21.66
C LYS A 387 1.37 24.07 21.67
N ASP A 388 1.86 23.73 22.86
CA ASP A 388 3.02 22.84 23.04
C ASP A 388 2.66 21.34 22.89
N THR A 389 1.39 20.96 23.03
CA THR A 389 0.91 19.60 22.64
C THR A 389 0.80 19.42 21.12
N LEU A 390 0.78 20.54 20.38
CA LEU A 390 0.85 20.62 18.92
C LEU A 390 2.27 20.99 18.44
N ASP A 391 3.23 21.19 19.35
CA ASP A 391 4.58 21.58 18.99
C ASP A 391 5.41 20.34 18.61
N TRP A 392 5.18 19.93 17.37
CA TRP A 392 5.93 18.96 16.57
C TRP A 392 7.46 19.26 16.50
N SER A 393 7.94 20.39 17.04
CA SER A 393 9.17 21.03 16.55
C SER A 393 10.46 20.83 17.35
N SER A 394 10.46 20.22 18.54
CA SER A 394 11.70 20.15 19.34
C SER A 394 12.53 18.88 19.17
N SER A 395 12.02 17.85 18.48
CA SER A 395 12.79 16.63 18.18
C SER A 395 12.76 16.26 16.70
N LYS A 396 13.40 17.13 15.91
CA LYS A 396 13.61 17.02 14.46
C LYS A 396 14.41 15.78 13.99
N LYS A 397 14.55 14.74 14.81
CA LYS A 397 15.40 13.58 14.57
C LYS A 397 14.75 12.22 14.86
N TYR A 398 13.52 12.12 15.37
CA TYR A 398 12.98 10.85 15.86
C TYR A 398 11.72 10.37 15.12
N MET A 399 11.58 9.05 15.02
CA MET A 399 10.37 8.40 14.51
C MET A 399 9.16 8.81 15.37
N PRO A 400 8.00 9.16 14.77
CA PRO A 400 6.86 9.64 15.53
C PRO A 400 6.27 8.51 16.37
N TRP A 401 6.14 8.74 17.67
CA TRP A 401 5.53 7.79 18.61
C TRP A 401 4.14 7.34 18.19
N GLN A 402 3.44 8.15 17.40
CA GLN A 402 2.12 7.82 16.86
C GLN A 402 2.17 6.66 15.87
N ILE A 403 3.21 6.52 15.04
CA ILE A 403 3.37 5.36 14.14
C ILE A 403 3.51 4.08 14.96
N LEU A 404 4.36 4.13 15.99
CA LEU A 404 4.59 2.99 16.88
C LEU A 404 3.29 2.62 17.62
N ARG A 405 2.57 3.61 18.16
CA ARG A 405 1.27 3.40 18.84
C ARG A 405 0.21 2.80 17.92
N GLY A 406 0.12 3.27 16.68
CA GLY A 406 -0.84 2.75 15.69
C GLY A 406 -0.58 1.29 15.37
N THR A 407 0.68 0.98 15.05
CA THR A 407 1.14 -0.38 14.77
C THR A 407 0.90 -1.31 15.95
N HIS A 408 1.21 -0.85 17.16
CA HIS A 408 0.95 -1.58 18.41
C HIS A 408 -0.53 -1.85 18.62
N ALA A 409 -1.39 -0.83 18.51
CA ALA A 409 -2.83 -0.97 18.68
C ALA A 409 -3.42 -1.95 17.65
N MET A 410 -3.00 -1.86 16.39
CA MET A 410 -3.44 -2.78 15.33
C MET A 410 -3.06 -4.22 15.66
N CYS A 411 -1.79 -4.47 16.00
CA CYS A 411 -1.31 -5.80 16.39
C CYS A 411 -2.07 -6.33 17.62
N SER A 412 -2.30 -5.47 18.61
CA SER A 412 -2.99 -5.78 19.85
C SER A 412 -4.45 -6.17 19.64
N ILE A 413 -5.19 -5.40 18.83
CA ILE A 413 -6.60 -5.66 18.49
C ILE A 413 -6.70 -6.99 17.73
N LEU A 414 -5.90 -7.17 16.67
CA LEU A 414 -5.93 -8.38 15.85
C LEU A 414 -5.64 -9.64 16.69
N LYS A 415 -4.54 -9.63 17.44
CA LYS A 415 -4.12 -10.82 18.20
C LYS A 415 -5.10 -11.18 19.32
N ARG A 416 -5.70 -10.20 20.00
CA ARG A 416 -6.75 -10.46 21.00
C ARG A 416 -7.97 -11.11 20.37
N ARG A 417 -8.42 -10.61 19.23
CA ARG A 417 -9.58 -11.19 18.55
C ARG A 417 -9.31 -12.58 17.97
N LEU A 418 -8.10 -12.81 17.45
CA LEU A 418 -7.65 -14.14 17.03
C LEU A 418 -7.57 -15.11 18.21
N LEU A 419 -7.05 -14.68 19.36
CA LEU A 419 -7.04 -15.50 20.58
C LEU A 419 -8.46 -15.87 21.03
N ASN A 420 -9.35 -14.88 21.09
CA ASN A 420 -10.75 -15.13 21.42
C ASN A 420 -11.40 -16.09 20.42
N SER A 421 -11.10 -16.00 19.12
CA SER A 421 -11.66 -16.92 18.11
C SER A 421 -11.29 -18.40 18.32
N LEU A 422 -10.13 -18.68 18.94
CA LEU A 422 -9.69 -20.05 19.24
C LEU A 422 -10.33 -20.62 20.52
N ALA A 423 -10.73 -19.77 21.47
CA ALA A 423 -11.37 -20.23 22.70
C ALA A 423 -12.27 -19.13 23.31
N PRO A 424 -13.44 -18.84 22.70
CA PRO A 424 -14.28 -17.72 23.12
C PRO A 424 -14.78 -17.84 24.57
N SER A 425 -15.07 -19.07 25.01
CA SER A 425 -15.55 -19.38 26.37
C SER A 425 -14.48 -19.19 27.44
N ARG A 426 -13.20 -19.41 27.11
CA ARG A 426 -12.05 -19.25 28.03
C ARG A 426 -11.60 -17.79 28.14
N TYR A 427 -11.79 -17.01 27.08
CA TYR A 427 -11.29 -15.64 26.98
C TYR A 427 -12.38 -14.60 26.67
N PRO A 428 -13.52 -14.56 27.38
CA PRO A 428 -14.56 -13.55 27.13
C PRO A 428 -14.10 -12.13 27.47
N HIS A 429 -13.23 -11.98 28.47
CA HIS A 429 -12.62 -10.70 28.86
C HIS A 429 -11.69 -10.14 27.78
N ILE A 430 -10.98 -10.99 27.04
CA ILE A 430 -10.08 -10.56 25.95
C ILE A 430 -10.86 -9.91 24.80
N GLU A 431 -12.08 -10.38 24.50
CA GLU A 431 -12.92 -9.70 23.51
C GLU A 431 -13.39 -8.33 24.02
N LEU A 432 -13.72 -8.20 25.32
CA LEU A 432 -14.07 -6.89 25.90
C LEU A 432 -12.90 -5.90 25.79
N GLU A 433 -11.68 -6.33 26.11
CA GLU A 433 -10.47 -5.54 25.90
C GLU A 433 -10.26 -5.18 24.42
N CYS A 434 -10.42 -6.16 23.52
CA CYS A 434 -10.32 -5.93 22.08
C CYS A 434 -11.29 -4.86 21.60
N GLN A 435 -12.53 -4.89 22.08
CA GLN A 435 -13.57 -3.92 21.77
C GLN A 435 -13.27 -2.53 22.35
N SER A 436 -12.74 -2.45 23.58
CA SER A 436 -12.30 -1.19 24.18
C SER A 436 -11.15 -0.57 23.39
N LEU A 437 -10.11 -1.34 23.08
CA LEU A 437 -8.98 -0.89 22.26
C LEU A 437 -9.43 -0.41 20.88
N ALA A 438 -10.39 -1.10 20.26
CA ALA A 438 -10.96 -0.67 18.98
C ALA A 438 -11.73 0.66 19.10
N ARG A 439 -12.51 0.89 20.16
CA ARG A 439 -13.19 2.18 20.38
C ARG A 439 -12.21 3.32 20.64
N LEU A 440 -11.15 3.05 21.41
CA LEU A 440 -10.08 4.01 21.64
C LEU A 440 -9.39 4.40 20.32
N ALA A 441 -9.11 3.42 19.46
CA ALA A 441 -8.55 3.67 18.13
C ALA A 441 -9.49 4.48 17.21
N MET A 442 -10.80 4.32 17.36
CA MET A 442 -11.83 5.10 16.65
C MET A 442 -12.09 6.49 17.27
N GLY A 443 -11.51 6.80 18.44
CA GLY A 443 -11.76 8.06 19.16
C GLY A 443 -13.13 8.13 19.86
N SER A 444 -13.79 7.00 20.09
CA SER A 444 -15.18 6.95 20.58
C SER A 444 -15.35 6.80 22.10
N ASP A 445 -14.28 6.90 22.90
CA ASP A 445 -14.27 6.58 24.34
C ASP A 445 -13.91 7.79 25.25
N SER A 446 -14.22 9.03 24.84
CA SER A 446 -14.02 10.20 25.71
C SER A 446 -15.33 10.63 26.40
N ASP A 447 -15.54 10.14 27.62
CA ASP A 447 -16.36 10.80 28.66
C ASP A 447 -15.69 12.08 29.19
N SER A 448 -14.52 12.47 28.67
CA SER A 448 -13.92 13.77 28.93
C SER A 448 -14.52 14.83 28.01
N ALA A 449 -15.00 15.93 28.59
CA ALA A 449 -15.54 17.14 27.95
C ALA A 449 -14.51 17.91 27.09
N THR A 450 -13.87 17.22 26.14
CA THR A 450 -13.14 17.79 25.01
C THR A 450 -13.50 16.90 23.83
N ALA A 451 -14.58 17.26 23.14
CA ALA A 451 -14.86 16.73 21.81
C ALA A 451 -13.63 17.04 20.94
N ILE A 452 -12.77 16.03 20.75
CA ILE A 452 -11.56 16.14 19.93
C ILE A 452 -12.06 16.23 18.49
N LYS A 453 -12.05 17.45 17.97
CA LYS A 453 -12.46 17.79 16.62
C LYS A 453 -11.80 16.85 15.60
N GLU A 454 -12.54 16.55 14.55
CA GLU A 454 -12.14 15.84 13.31
C GLU A 454 -10.92 16.44 12.57
N ASN A 455 -10.13 17.32 13.20
CA ASN A 455 -9.04 18.10 12.62
C ASN A 455 -7.64 17.56 12.93
N ASP A 456 -7.48 16.39 13.56
CA ASP A 456 -6.15 15.85 13.91
C ASP A 456 -5.61 14.94 12.78
N LEU A 457 -5.35 15.55 11.62
CA LEU A 457 -4.91 14.90 10.38
C LEU A 457 -3.67 13.99 10.53
N PRO A 458 -2.60 14.39 11.27
CA PRO A 458 -1.47 13.50 11.49
C PRO A 458 -1.89 12.23 12.23
N ARG A 459 -2.75 12.34 13.24
CA ARG A 459 -3.31 11.18 13.94
C ARG A 459 -4.13 10.31 12.99
N GLY A 460 -4.97 10.89 12.13
CA GLY A 460 -5.74 10.15 11.13
C GLY A 460 -4.86 9.36 10.15
N LEU A 461 -3.80 9.98 9.65
CA LEU A 461 -2.87 9.38 8.70
C LEU A 461 -2.03 8.24 9.33
N PHE A 462 -1.61 8.41 10.59
CA PHE A 462 -0.85 7.40 11.34
C PHE A 462 -1.71 6.27 11.91
N MET A 463 -2.97 6.56 12.28
CA MET A 463 -3.91 5.57 12.83
C MET A 463 -4.74 4.85 11.76
N ALA A 464 -4.65 5.25 10.50
CA ALA A 464 -5.55 4.76 9.46
C ALA A 464 -5.68 3.23 9.48
N GLN A 465 -4.56 2.49 9.40
CA GLN A 465 -4.57 1.03 9.42
C GLN A 465 -5.27 0.45 10.66
N THR A 466 -4.99 1.03 11.82
CA THR A 466 -5.60 0.67 13.11
C THR A 466 -7.11 0.91 13.09
N VAL A 467 -7.56 2.06 12.56
CA VAL A 467 -8.96 2.46 12.44
C VAL A 467 -9.75 1.47 11.59
N TRP A 468 -9.18 1.01 10.47
CA TRP A 468 -9.85 0.01 9.63
C TRP A 468 -10.04 -1.34 10.32
N VAL A 469 -9.00 -1.84 11.00
CA VAL A 469 -9.10 -3.06 11.81
C VAL A 469 -10.13 -2.88 12.94
N ALA A 470 -10.06 -1.74 13.64
CA ALA A 470 -10.97 -1.40 14.73
C ALA A 470 -12.43 -1.32 14.26
N ARG A 471 -12.68 -0.74 13.09
CA ARG A 471 -14.01 -0.66 12.48
C ARG A 471 -14.56 -2.05 12.20
N ALA A 472 -13.78 -2.95 11.58
CA ALA A 472 -14.22 -4.32 11.32
C ALA A 472 -14.56 -5.06 12.63
N VAL A 473 -13.80 -4.81 13.70
CA VAL A 473 -14.03 -5.37 15.04
C VAL A 473 -15.34 -4.85 15.66
N ILE A 474 -15.59 -3.55 15.57
CA ILE A 474 -16.80 -2.90 16.11
C ILE A 474 -18.04 -3.33 15.33
N ASN A 475 -17.99 -3.29 14.00
CA ASN A 475 -19.10 -3.67 13.11
C ASN A 475 -19.62 -5.08 13.37
N THR A 476 -18.71 -5.98 13.77
CA THR A 476 -19.03 -7.38 14.01
C THR A 476 -19.24 -7.71 15.49
N LYS A 477 -19.29 -6.72 16.39
CA LYS A 477 -19.44 -6.94 17.85
C LYS A 477 -20.72 -7.73 18.18
N SER A 478 -21.88 -7.29 17.69
CA SER A 478 -23.18 -7.89 18.05
C SER A 478 -23.26 -9.36 17.66
N ILE A 479 -22.83 -9.68 16.44
CA ILE A 479 -22.79 -11.06 15.93
C ILE A 479 -21.73 -11.91 16.63
N TRP A 480 -20.65 -11.32 17.15
CA TRP A 480 -19.59 -12.06 17.84
C TRP A 480 -20.07 -12.63 19.18
N TYR A 481 -20.91 -11.87 19.90
CA TYR A 481 -21.51 -12.26 21.19
C TYR A 481 -22.86 -13.00 21.06
N GLY A 482 -23.56 -12.85 19.94
CA GLY A 482 -24.88 -13.44 19.75
C GLY A 482 -24.83 -14.97 19.83
N ASN A 483 -25.57 -15.55 20.78
CA ASN A 483 -25.84 -16.98 20.79
C ASN A 483 -27.02 -17.26 19.85
N GLY A 484 -26.74 -17.79 18.65
CA GLY A 484 -27.73 -18.53 17.86
C GLY A 484 -28.04 -18.07 16.43
N THR A 485 -28.37 -19.10 15.64
CA THR A 485 -29.26 -19.18 14.45
C THR A 485 -28.92 -18.33 13.21
N GLY A 486 -28.28 -18.96 12.22
CA GLY A 486 -28.13 -18.38 10.88
C GLY A 486 -27.52 -19.32 9.82
N ILE A 487 -28.42 -20.03 9.11
CA ILE A 487 -28.28 -20.67 7.78
C ILE A 487 -27.56 -22.03 7.71
N ASP A 488 -28.39 -23.09 7.62
CA ASP A 488 -28.17 -24.39 6.97
C ASP A 488 -26.77 -25.03 7.05
N GLU A 489 -26.37 -25.54 8.21
CA GLU A 489 -25.50 -26.72 8.25
C GLU A 489 -26.40 -27.97 8.28
N VAL A 490 -26.88 -28.36 7.10
CA VAL A 490 -27.35 -29.73 6.85
C VAL A 490 -26.12 -30.63 6.92
N GLY A 491 -25.93 -31.31 8.05
CA GLY A 491 -25.01 -32.44 8.12
C GLY A 491 -24.27 -32.60 9.45
N VAL A 492 -24.74 -33.59 10.20
CA VAL A 492 -24.04 -34.34 11.25
C VAL A 492 -24.18 -33.81 12.68
N GLN A 493 -25.10 -34.47 13.37
CA GLN A 493 -25.16 -34.66 14.81
C GLN A 493 -23.80 -35.13 15.37
N ASN A 494 -23.26 -34.40 16.32
CA ASN A 494 -22.86 -34.92 17.62
C ASN A 494 -22.63 -33.75 18.58
N GLY A 495 -23.23 -33.83 19.77
CA GLY A 495 -23.32 -32.76 20.76
C GLY A 495 -22.00 -32.35 21.45
N SER A 496 -20.89 -32.25 20.74
CA SER A 496 -19.72 -31.50 21.24
C SER A 496 -19.86 -30.05 20.81
N GLN A 497 -20.20 -29.18 21.75
CA GLN A 497 -20.13 -27.74 21.56
C GLN A 497 -18.70 -27.39 21.11
N ARG A 498 -18.56 -26.86 19.89
CA ARG A 498 -17.26 -26.50 19.32
C ARG A 498 -16.51 -25.58 20.27
N SER A 499 -15.22 -25.86 20.49
CA SER A 499 -14.39 -25.07 21.41
C SER A 499 -14.06 -23.68 20.85
N MET A 500 -13.92 -23.59 19.52
CA MET A 500 -13.63 -22.37 18.75
C MET A 500 -14.90 -21.65 18.29
N ILE A 501 -14.75 -20.41 17.82
CA ILE A 501 -15.84 -19.65 17.24
C ILE A 501 -16.49 -20.32 16.03
N GLU A 502 -17.78 -20.05 15.81
CA GLU A 502 -18.53 -20.51 14.65
C GLU A 502 -17.91 -19.99 13.34
N LYS A 503 -17.81 -20.87 12.33
CA LYS A 503 -17.12 -20.57 11.06
C LYS A 503 -17.70 -19.34 10.36
N TRP A 504 -19.03 -19.21 10.33
CA TRP A 504 -19.71 -18.12 9.64
C TRP A 504 -19.44 -16.75 10.28
N LYS A 505 -19.35 -16.67 11.62
CA LYS A 505 -18.97 -15.44 12.34
C LYS A 505 -17.55 -15.01 11.97
N PHE A 506 -16.62 -15.97 11.95
CA PHE A 506 -15.23 -15.72 11.58
C PHE A 506 -15.10 -15.26 10.12
N ARG A 507 -15.81 -15.92 9.18
CA ARG A 507 -15.86 -15.49 7.77
C ARG A 507 -16.40 -14.09 7.59
N LEU A 508 -17.46 -13.73 8.34
CA LEU A 508 -18.02 -12.40 8.26
C LEU A 508 -17.04 -11.32 8.76
N TRP A 509 -16.31 -11.58 9.85
CA TRP A 509 -15.23 -10.69 10.29
C TRP A 509 -14.09 -10.60 9.28
N CYS A 510 -13.69 -11.72 8.66
CA CYS A 510 -12.69 -11.71 7.58
C CYS A 510 -13.15 -10.88 6.38
N LYS A 511 -14.44 -10.95 6.03
CA LYS A 511 -15.05 -10.15 4.96
C LYS A 511 -15.06 -8.66 5.29
N GLU A 512 -15.39 -8.28 6.52
CA GLU A 512 -15.32 -6.87 6.98
C GLU A 512 -13.88 -6.33 6.96
N LEU A 513 -12.90 -7.20 7.23
CA LEU A 513 -11.48 -6.94 7.03
C LEU A 513 -11.05 -7.01 5.56
N GLY A 514 -11.95 -7.14 4.58
CA GLY A 514 -11.60 -7.21 3.16
C GLY A 514 -10.71 -8.39 2.75
N ARG A 515 -10.58 -9.42 3.60
CA ARG A 515 -9.77 -10.61 3.30
C ARG A 515 -10.45 -11.45 2.24
N THR A 516 -9.67 -11.98 1.30
CA THR A 516 -10.13 -12.82 0.19
C THR A 516 -9.58 -14.24 0.30
N GLY A 517 -10.27 -15.21 -0.31
CA GLY A 517 -9.84 -16.63 -0.33
C GLY A 517 -10.07 -17.40 0.98
N ILE A 518 -11.18 -17.13 1.67
CA ILE A 518 -11.55 -17.65 3.02
C ILE A 518 -12.97 -18.22 3.02
#